data_AF-A0A7C5QY10-F1
#
_entry.id   AF-A0A7C5QY10-F1
#
_cell.length_a   1.000
_cell.length_b   1.000
_cell.length_c   1.000
_cell.angle_alpha   90.00
_cell.angle_beta   90.00
_cell.angle_gamma   90.00
#
_symmetry.space_group_name_H-M   'P 1'
#
loop_
_entity.id
_entity.type
_entity.pdbx_description
1 polymer ?
#
loop_
_entity_poly.entity_id
_entity_poly.type
_entity_poly.pdbx_seq_one_letter_code
_entity_poly.pdbx_strand_id
1 'polypeptide(L)'
;ASAPHAHQEGPVYPGTCAARSSRDAETLAPPYAWRFRLPAESASYRDGLAGPQKIDLRTLGDFVVYKSSGTPAYQLAVVADDYAMGVTEVVRGDDLIPSTFRQLALYRAFGWDPPTFYHVPLVVGTDGRRLAKRHGDTRLATLRREGIRSETVVGWLAWSAGLLERPQPVRPADLLAEWDWSRIRRERVIWNPAILEDWKR
;
A
#
# COMPACT_ATOMS: atom_id res chain seq x y z
N ALA A 1 2.29 -8.54 -9.61
CA ALA A 1 0.90 -8.04 -9.57
C ALA A 1 0.90 -6.60 -9.04
N SER A 2 -0.08 -5.76 -9.37
CA SER A 2 -0.13 -4.36 -8.90
C SER A 2 -1.16 -4.18 -7.78
N ALA A 3 -0.84 -3.35 -6.78
CA ALA A 3 -1.76 -3.02 -5.70
C ALA A 3 -3.01 -2.30 -6.24
N PRO A 4 -4.22 -2.61 -5.73
CA PRO A 4 -5.41 -1.87 -6.09
C PRO A 4 -5.36 -0.45 -5.52
N HIS A 5 -5.94 0.50 -6.25
CA HIS A 5 -6.24 1.82 -5.70
C HIS A 5 -7.58 1.77 -4.96
N ALA A 6 -7.78 2.62 -3.94
CA ALA A 6 -9.00 2.64 -3.11
C ALA A 6 -10.34 2.71 -3.89
N HIS A 7 -10.32 3.21 -5.14
CA HIS A 7 -11.49 3.28 -6.01
C HIS A 7 -11.54 2.22 -7.14
N GLN A 8 -10.58 1.29 -7.18
CA GLN A 8 -10.43 0.29 -8.25
C GLN A 8 -10.80 -1.13 -7.85
N GLU A 9 -11.17 -1.39 -6.58
CA GLU A 9 -11.54 -2.75 -6.16
C GLU A 9 -12.91 -3.21 -6.70
N GLY A 10 -13.64 -2.34 -7.40
CA GLY A 10 -14.93 -2.65 -8.00
C GLY A 10 -16.03 -2.87 -6.95
N PRO A 11 -17.25 -3.22 -7.39
CA PRO A 11 -18.31 -3.57 -6.45
C PRO A 11 -17.98 -4.86 -5.70
N VAL A 12 -18.50 -4.98 -4.48
CA VAL A 12 -18.49 -6.22 -3.70
C VAL A 12 -19.08 -7.34 -4.55
N TYR A 13 -18.36 -8.45 -4.66
CA TYR A 13 -18.82 -9.60 -5.43
C TYR A 13 -20.13 -10.16 -4.83
N PRO A 14 -21.19 -10.35 -5.63
CA PRO A 14 -22.51 -10.77 -5.12
C PRO A 14 -22.57 -12.22 -4.63
N GLY A 15 -21.47 -12.97 -4.66
CA GLY A 15 -21.41 -14.33 -4.11
C GLY A 15 -22.07 -15.41 -4.99
N THR A 16 -22.28 -15.16 -6.29
CA THR A 16 -22.94 -16.12 -7.21
C THR A 16 -22.29 -17.51 -7.19
N CYS A 17 -20.97 -17.59 -7.00
CA CYS A 17 -20.22 -18.84 -6.93
C CYS A 17 -19.84 -19.24 -5.48
N ALA A 18 -20.44 -18.63 -4.46
CA ALA A 18 -20.07 -18.87 -3.05
C ALA A 18 -20.50 -20.24 -2.50
N ALA A 19 -21.31 -21.00 -3.22
CA ALA A 19 -21.55 -22.41 -2.88
C ALA A 19 -20.46 -23.35 -3.44
N ARG A 20 -19.60 -22.86 -4.33
CA ARG A 20 -18.55 -23.65 -4.98
C ARG A 20 -17.25 -23.64 -4.17
N SER A 21 -16.41 -24.63 -4.47
CA SER A 21 -15.10 -24.88 -3.90
C SER A 21 -14.09 -25.23 -4.99
N SER A 22 -12.84 -25.48 -4.61
CA SER A 22 -11.81 -25.97 -5.53
C SER A 22 -12.14 -27.31 -6.17
N ARG A 23 -13.00 -28.12 -5.55
CA ARG A 23 -13.39 -29.43 -6.07
C ARG A 23 -14.29 -29.32 -7.31
N ASP A 24 -15.03 -28.23 -7.43
CA ASP A 24 -15.93 -28.02 -8.57
C ASP A 24 -15.17 -27.65 -9.84
N ALA A 25 -13.90 -27.24 -9.72
CA ALA A 25 -13.05 -26.74 -10.80
C ALA A 25 -12.95 -27.69 -12.00
N GLU A 26 -12.95 -29.00 -11.76
CA GLU A 26 -12.86 -30.04 -12.80
C GLU A 26 -14.11 -30.09 -13.70
N THR A 27 -15.25 -29.63 -13.19
CA THR A 27 -16.55 -29.65 -13.89
C THR A 27 -16.91 -28.31 -14.52
N LEU A 28 -16.11 -27.26 -14.26
CA LEU A 28 -16.36 -25.91 -14.75
C LEU A 28 -15.59 -25.65 -16.04
N ALA A 29 -16.29 -25.12 -17.04
CA ALA A 29 -15.63 -24.64 -18.25
C ALA A 29 -14.84 -23.35 -17.95
N PRO A 30 -13.55 -23.25 -18.34
CA PRO A 30 -12.79 -22.02 -18.27
C PRO A 30 -13.30 -20.97 -19.28
N PRO A 31 -13.00 -19.67 -19.09
CA PRO A 31 -12.14 -19.10 -18.05
C PRO A 31 -12.89 -18.75 -16.77
N TYR A 32 -12.26 -18.99 -15.61
CA TYR A 32 -12.75 -18.53 -14.30
C TYR A 32 -11.59 -18.05 -13.42
N ALA A 33 -11.90 -17.22 -12.42
CA ALA A 33 -10.94 -16.75 -11.43
C ALA A 33 -11.21 -17.42 -10.08
N TRP A 34 -10.15 -17.59 -9.30
CA TRP A 34 -10.23 -18.08 -7.93
C TRP A 34 -10.43 -16.92 -6.97
N ARG A 35 -11.39 -17.07 -6.06
CA ARG A 35 -11.67 -16.08 -5.02
C ARG A 35 -11.42 -16.67 -3.64
N PHE A 36 -10.92 -15.84 -2.74
CA PHE A 36 -10.89 -16.16 -1.32
C PHE A 36 -12.25 -15.83 -0.71
N ARG A 37 -12.82 -16.78 0.03
CA ARG A 37 -14.07 -16.56 0.76
C ARG A 37 -13.79 -15.83 2.06
N LEU A 38 -14.25 -14.58 2.14
CA LEU A 38 -14.01 -13.77 3.33
C LEU A 38 -15.04 -14.13 4.41
N PRO A 39 -14.64 -14.33 5.68
CA PRO A 39 -15.61 -14.56 6.75
C PRO A 39 -16.47 -13.31 6.94
N ALA A 40 -17.76 -13.50 7.16
CA ALA A 40 -18.73 -12.43 7.34
C ALA A 40 -18.70 -11.87 8.78
N GLU A 41 -17.54 -11.37 9.21
CA GLU A 41 -17.29 -10.86 10.56
C GLU A 41 -16.66 -9.47 10.57
N SER A 42 -16.66 -8.83 11.74
CA SER A 42 -15.80 -7.65 11.96
C SER A 42 -14.35 -8.10 12.13
N ALA A 43 -13.43 -7.38 11.51
CA ALA A 43 -12.00 -7.56 11.70
C ALA A 43 -11.36 -6.29 12.25
N SER A 44 -10.33 -6.46 13.07
CA SER A 44 -9.50 -5.37 13.54
C SER A 44 -8.04 -5.77 13.63
N TYR A 45 -7.16 -4.81 13.45
CA TYR A 45 -5.73 -4.92 13.72
C TYR A 45 -5.20 -3.59 14.24
N ARG A 46 -4.01 -3.59 14.83
CA ARG A 46 -3.32 -2.35 15.24
C ARG A 46 -2.22 -2.07 14.23
N ASP A 47 -2.36 -0.98 13.49
CA ASP A 47 -1.29 -0.45 12.67
C ASP A 47 -0.25 0.26 13.54
N GLY A 48 1.02 0.13 13.18
CA GLY A 48 2.14 0.74 13.91
C GLY A 48 2.18 2.26 13.84
N LEU A 49 1.57 2.88 12.81
CA LEU A 49 1.52 4.33 12.64
C LEU A 49 0.09 4.89 12.65
N ALA A 50 -0.80 4.28 11.87
CA ALA A 50 -2.21 4.68 11.74
C ALA A 50 -3.06 4.25 12.95
N GLY A 51 -2.52 3.46 13.87
CA GLY A 51 -3.19 3.02 15.09
C GLY A 51 -4.28 1.96 14.84
N PRO A 52 -5.25 1.80 15.77
CA PRO A 52 -6.30 0.79 15.66
C PRO A 52 -7.14 0.94 14.39
N GLN A 53 -7.20 -0.12 13.59
CA GLN A 53 -8.05 -0.22 12.40
C GLN A 53 -9.15 -1.24 12.64
N LYS A 54 -10.37 -0.94 12.19
CA LYS A 54 -11.52 -1.85 12.28
C LYS A 54 -12.41 -1.70 11.05
N ILE A 55 -12.87 -2.83 10.51
CA ILE A 55 -13.80 -2.86 9.39
C ILE A 55 -14.77 -4.05 9.52
N ASP A 56 -15.92 -3.94 8.87
CA ASP A 56 -16.79 -5.08 8.58
C ASP A 56 -16.32 -5.75 7.28
N LEU A 57 -15.85 -6.99 7.34
CA LEU A 57 -15.31 -7.70 6.18
C LEU A 57 -16.33 -7.88 5.05
N ARG A 58 -17.63 -7.82 5.35
CA ARG A 58 -18.69 -7.86 4.32
C ARG A 58 -18.58 -6.70 3.34
N THR A 59 -18.01 -5.57 3.76
CA THR A 59 -17.78 -4.41 2.89
C THR A 59 -16.65 -4.63 1.87
N LEU A 60 -15.77 -5.60 2.11
CA LEU A 60 -14.66 -5.95 1.23
C LEU A 60 -15.02 -7.09 0.27
N GLY A 61 -15.82 -8.05 0.74
CA GLY A 61 -16.31 -9.21 -0.01
C GLY A 61 -15.26 -10.22 -0.45
N ASP A 62 -15.74 -11.30 -1.05
CA ASP A 62 -14.91 -12.34 -1.66
C ASP A 62 -14.06 -11.75 -2.80
N PHE A 63 -12.75 -11.76 -2.63
CA PHE A 63 -11.81 -11.12 -3.55
C PHE A 63 -11.02 -12.14 -4.36
N VAL A 64 -10.59 -11.75 -5.57
CA VAL A 64 -9.80 -12.62 -6.45
C VAL A 64 -8.42 -12.83 -5.86
N VAL A 65 -8.00 -14.10 -5.77
CA VAL A 65 -6.63 -14.52 -5.38
C VAL A 65 -5.84 -15.08 -6.56
N TYR A 66 -6.52 -15.62 -7.57
CA TYR A 66 -5.88 -16.08 -8.81
C TYR A 66 -6.75 -15.70 -10.00
N LYS A 67 -6.18 -14.97 -10.94
CA LYS A 67 -6.92 -14.43 -12.08
C LYS A 67 -7.19 -15.52 -13.11
N SER A 68 -8.25 -15.34 -13.89
CA SER A 68 -8.55 -16.19 -15.05
C SER A 68 -7.44 -16.20 -16.11
N SER A 69 -6.59 -15.17 -16.10
CA SER A 69 -5.41 -15.08 -16.95
C SER A 69 -4.22 -15.95 -16.47
N GLY A 70 -4.42 -16.83 -15.48
CA GLY A 70 -3.39 -17.77 -15.02
C GLY A 70 -2.30 -17.15 -14.14
N THR A 71 -2.57 -16.04 -13.46
CA THR A 71 -1.57 -15.37 -12.59
C THR A 71 -2.17 -14.99 -11.24
N PRO A 72 -1.37 -14.99 -10.16
CA PRO A 72 -1.85 -14.61 -8.84
C PRO A 72 -2.30 -13.14 -8.84
N ALA A 73 -3.37 -12.88 -8.07
CA ALA A 73 -3.79 -11.53 -7.77
C ALA A 73 -2.89 -10.92 -6.69
N TYR A 74 -2.92 -9.59 -6.58
CA TYR A 74 -2.05 -8.84 -5.68
C TYR A 74 -2.07 -9.34 -4.23
N GLN A 75 -3.27 -9.58 -3.68
CA GLN A 75 -3.40 -9.96 -2.27
C GLN A 75 -2.71 -11.30 -1.96
N LEU A 76 -2.82 -12.29 -2.85
CA LEU A 76 -2.17 -13.59 -2.68
C LEU A 76 -0.66 -13.49 -2.93
N ALA A 77 -0.26 -12.81 -4.01
CA ALA A 77 1.15 -12.69 -4.37
C ALA A 77 1.97 -12.04 -3.26
N VAL A 78 1.50 -10.91 -2.72
CA VAL A 78 2.21 -10.20 -1.64
C VAL A 78 2.31 -11.03 -0.37
N VAL A 79 1.23 -11.68 0.07
CA VAL A 79 1.26 -12.50 1.30
C VAL A 79 2.23 -13.67 1.16
N ALA A 80 2.24 -14.34 0.01
CA ALA A 80 3.14 -15.45 -0.24
C ALA A 80 4.61 -14.99 -0.29
N ASP A 81 4.89 -13.88 -0.98
CA ASP A 81 6.24 -13.34 -1.11
C ASP A 81 6.77 -12.79 0.22
N ASP A 82 5.96 -12.00 0.95
CA ASP A 82 6.34 -11.43 2.26
C ASP A 82 6.70 -12.54 3.26
N TYR A 83 5.87 -13.60 3.33
CA TYR A 83 6.14 -14.75 4.19
C TYR A 83 7.41 -15.51 3.76
N ALA A 84 7.55 -15.82 2.47
CA ALA A 84 8.69 -16.56 1.95
C ALA A 84 10.02 -15.80 2.12
N MET A 85 9.98 -14.46 2.09
CA MET A 85 11.15 -13.60 2.26
C MET A 85 11.41 -13.23 3.73
N GLY A 86 10.55 -13.64 4.67
CA GLY A 86 10.71 -13.32 6.09
C GLY A 86 10.54 -11.83 6.40
N VAL A 87 9.65 -11.12 5.69
CA VAL A 87 9.34 -9.71 5.95
C VAL A 87 8.72 -9.57 7.34
N THR A 88 9.28 -8.70 8.17
CA THR A 88 8.82 -8.46 9.55
C THR A 88 8.00 -7.18 9.69
N GLU A 89 8.28 -6.17 8.85
CA GLU A 89 7.60 -4.88 8.83
C GLU A 89 7.23 -4.48 7.40
N VAL A 90 5.95 -4.18 7.17
CA VAL A 90 5.43 -3.70 5.89
C VAL A 90 5.11 -2.22 6.00
N VAL A 91 5.90 -1.38 5.33
CA VAL A 91 5.71 0.07 5.28
C VAL A 91 5.15 0.48 3.92
N ARG A 92 3.94 1.06 3.89
CA ARG A 92 3.25 1.42 2.63
C ARG A 92 2.23 2.55 2.82
N GLY A 93 1.67 3.05 1.71
CA GLY A 93 0.68 4.14 1.75
C GLY A 93 -0.63 3.76 2.45
N ASP A 94 -1.25 4.72 3.14
CA ASP A 94 -2.53 4.58 3.87
C ASP A 94 -3.72 4.19 3.00
N ASP A 95 -3.62 4.38 1.69
CA ASP A 95 -4.60 3.88 0.72
C ASP A 95 -4.71 2.35 0.69
N LEU A 96 -3.72 1.64 1.24
CA LEU A 96 -3.69 0.17 1.27
C LEU A 96 -4.18 -0.44 2.59
N ILE A 97 -4.68 0.35 3.54
CA ILE A 97 -5.29 -0.15 4.78
C ILE A 97 -6.37 -1.22 4.51
N PRO A 98 -7.30 -1.05 3.54
CA PRO A 98 -8.29 -2.09 3.20
C PRO A 98 -7.66 -3.39 2.69
N SER A 99 -6.52 -3.31 2.00
CA SER A 99 -5.78 -4.50 1.53
C SER A 99 -5.23 -5.30 2.70
N THR A 100 -4.81 -4.65 3.78
CA THR A 100 -4.29 -5.32 4.98
C THR A 100 -5.30 -6.29 5.59
N PHE A 101 -6.59 -5.93 5.66
CA PHE A 101 -7.62 -6.85 6.16
C PHE A 101 -7.73 -8.14 5.33
N ARG A 102 -7.63 -8.02 4.00
CA ARG A 102 -7.64 -9.18 3.08
C ARG A 102 -6.39 -10.02 3.25
N GLN A 103 -5.23 -9.38 3.38
CA GLN A 103 -3.95 -10.05 3.56
C GLN A 103 -3.89 -10.78 4.91
N LEU A 104 -4.36 -10.15 6.00
CA LEU A 104 -4.48 -10.78 7.31
C LEU A 104 -5.42 -12.00 7.29
N ALA A 105 -6.50 -11.96 6.51
CA ALA A 105 -7.37 -13.12 6.32
C ALA A 105 -6.63 -14.28 5.62
N LEU A 106 -5.75 -13.98 4.65
CA LEU A 106 -4.90 -14.98 4.01
C LEU A 106 -3.84 -15.55 4.96
N TYR A 107 -3.11 -14.70 5.69
CA TYR A 107 -2.15 -15.14 6.73
C TYR A 107 -2.82 -16.11 7.72
N ARG A 108 -4.01 -15.75 8.22
CA ARG A 108 -4.81 -16.62 9.10
C ARG A 108 -5.16 -17.95 8.44
N ALA A 109 -5.59 -17.94 7.18
CA ALA A 109 -5.96 -19.15 6.46
C ALA A 109 -4.78 -20.08 6.18
N PHE A 110 -3.58 -19.52 6.01
CA PHE A 110 -2.35 -20.29 5.85
C PHE A 110 -1.72 -20.73 7.18
N GLY A 111 -2.19 -20.22 8.31
CA GLY A 111 -1.59 -20.47 9.62
C GLY A 111 -0.21 -19.80 9.77
N TRP A 112 -0.03 -18.65 9.14
CA TRP A 112 1.22 -17.90 9.15
C TRP A 112 1.12 -16.65 10.04
N ASP A 113 2.22 -16.30 10.68
CA ASP A 113 2.33 -15.05 11.44
C ASP A 113 2.48 -13.87 10.47
N PRO A 114 1.64 -12.84 10.56
CA PRO A 114 1.74 -11.67 9.70
C PRO A 114 2.84 -10.70 10.19
N PRO A 115 3.42 -9.89 9.28
CA PRO A 115 4.30 -8.78 9.67
C PRO A 115 3.55 -7.69 10.42
N THR A 116 4.28 -6.79 11.07
CA THR A 116 3.72 -5.53 11.55
C THR A 116 3.49 -4.60 10.37
N PHE A 117 2.32 -3.98 10.29
CA PHE A 117 2.00 -3.03 9.22
C PHE A 117 2.17 -1.59 9.71
N TYR A 118 2.71 -0.74 8.85
CA TYR A 118 2.85 0.70 9.03
C TYR A 118 2.31 1.41 7.80
N HIS A 119 1.20 2.13 7.97
CA HIS A 119 0.56 2.87 6.88
C HIS A 119 0.89 4.36 6.95
N VAL A 120 1.71 4.85 6.03
CA VAL A 120 2.11 6.26 5.94
C VAL A 120 1.12 7.07 5.09
N PRO A 121 0.74 8.30 5.50
CA PRO A 121 -0.16 9.13 4.73
C PRO A 121 0.38 9.41 3.32
N LEU A 122 -0.47 9.28 2.31
CA LEU A 122 -0.08 9.66 0.95
C LEU A 122 0.23 11.16 0.83
N VAL A 123 1.24 11.47 0.02
CA VAL A 123 1.43 12.82 -0.51
C VAL A 123 0.27 13.15 -1.48
N VAL A 124 -0.32 14.33 -1.29
CA VAL A 124 -1.45 14.82 -2.08
C VAL A 124 -1.09 16.06 -2.88
N GLY A 125 -1.83 16.35 -3.95
CA GLY A 125 -1.74 17.63 -4.63
C GLY A 125 -2.41 18.76 -3.83
N THR A 126 -2.32 19.98 -4.35
CA THR A 126 -3.05 21.14 -3.81
C THR A 126 -4.57 21.00 -3.87
N ASP A 127 -5.07 20.09 -4.72
CA ASP A 127 -6.48 19.69 -4.81
C ASP A 127 -6.90 18.68 -3.72
N GLY A 128 -5.98 18.29 -2.82
CA GLY A 128 -6.21 17.32 -1.75
C GLY A 128 -6.29 15.86 -2.23
N ARG A 129 -6.16 15.61 -3.54
CA ARG A 129 -6.20 14.26 -4.12
C ARG A 129 -4.80 13.67 -4.19
N ARG A 130 -4.72 12.33 -4.25
CA ARG A 130 -3.45 11.61 -4.45
C ARG A 130 -2.63 12.24 -5.58
N LEU A 131 -1.32 12.38 -5.32
CA LEU A 131 -0.37 12.87 -6.30
C LEU A 131 -0.41 12.03 -7.59
N ALA A 132 -0.54 12.72 -8.72
CA ALA A 132 -0.60 12.11 -10.05
C ALA A 132 0.01 13.06 -11.07
N LYS A 133 0.17 12.61 -12.33
CA LYS A 133 0.78 13.38 -13.43
C LYS A 133 0.19 14.79 -13.64
N ARG A 134 -1.06 15.01 -13.25
CA ARG A 134 -1.73 16.33 -13.34
C ARG A 134 -1.14 17.40 -12.40
N HIS A 135 -0.35 17.00 -11.39
CA HIS A 135 0.28 17.90 -10.43
C HIS A 135 1.75 18.22 -10.78
N GLY A 136 2.12 18.02 -12.04
CA GLY A 136 3.50 18.07 -12.51
C GLY A 136 4.12 16.67 -12.60
N ASP A 137 5.27 16.61 -13.26
CA ASP A 137 5.95 15.35 -13.53
C ASP A 137 6.89 14.95 -12.39
N THR A 138 6.32 14.36 -11.35
CA THR A 138 7.01 13.99 -10.10
C THR A 138 7.84 12.71 -10.20
N ARG A 139 8.09 12.21 -11.40
CA ARG A 139 8.93 11.02 -11.62
C ARG A 139 10.38 11.34 -11.27
N LEU A 140 11.04 10.44 -10.55
CA LEU A 140 12.47 10.55 -10.24
C LEU A 140 13.33 10.75 -11.50
N ALA A 141 12.98 10.09 -12.60
CA ALA A 141 13.67 10.25 -13.88
C ALA A 141 13.52 11.67 -14.48
N THR A 142 12.40 12.34 -14.21
CA THR A 142 12.19 13.73 -14.65
C THR A 142 12.95 14.70 -13.76
N LEU A 143 12.84 14.57 -12.44
CA LEU A 143 13.63 15.36 -11.48
C LEU A 143 15.13 15.27 -11.78
N ARG A 144 15.64 14.07 -12.08
CA ARG A 144 17.05 13.87 -12.48
C ARG A 144 17.42 14.62 -13.77
N ARG A 145 16.56 14.61 -14.79
CA ARG A 145 16.81 15.34 -16.05
C ARG A 145 16.81 16.86 -15.86
N GLU A 146 16.04 17.34 -14.89
CA GLU A 146 15.99 18.76 -14.51
C GLU A 146 17.17 19.20 -13.61
N GLY A 147 18.13 18.31 -13.35
CA GLY A 147 19.32 18.62 -12.54
C GLY A 147 19.11 18.52 -11.03
N ILE A 148 17.95 18.02 -10.57
CA ILE A 148 17.69 17.85 -9.14
C ILE A 148 18.57 16.70 -8.60
N ARG A 149 19.40 17.02 -7.59
CA ARG A 149 20.26 16.05 -6.92
C ARG A 149 19.46 15.07 -6.08
N SER A 150 19.96 13.85 -5.92
CA SER A 150 19.33 12.81 -5.09
C SER A 150 19.09 13.28 -3.65
N GLU A 151 20.06 14.00 -3.08
CA GLU A 151 20.04 14.51 -1.71
C GLU A 151 18.91 15.51 -1.50
N THR A 152 18.59 16.30 -2.53
CA THR A 152 17.44 17.21 -2.54
C THR A 152 16.13 16.43 -2.45
N VAL A 153 15.99 15.37 -3.25
CA VAL A 153 14.79 14.51 -3.22
C VAL A 153 14.66 13.79 -1.88
N VAL A 154 15.76 13.21 -1.37
CA VAL A 154 15.77 12.53 -0.06
C VAL A 154 15.45 13.51 1.07
N GLY A 155 16.04 14.70 1.04
CA GLY A 155 15.77 15.77 2.00
C GLY A 155 14.31 16.18 2.04
N TRP A 156 13.69 16.32 0.87
CA TRP A 156 12.27 16.60 0.76
C TRP A 156 11.42 15.45 1.32
N LEU A 157 11.74 14.20 0.96
CA LEU A 157 11.04 13.01 1.46
C LEU A 157 11.15 12.90 2.99
N ALA A 158 12.34 13.09 3.53
CA ALA A 158 12.61 13.04 4.97
C ALA A 158 11.83 14.11 5.74
N TRP A 159 11.83 15.35 5.25
CA TRP A 159 10.99 16.42 5.82
C TRP A 159 9.49 16.10 5.70
N SER A 160 9.04 15.60 4.54
CA SER A 160 7.63 15.24 4.34
C SER A 160 7.19 14.13 5.29
N ALA A 161 8.09 13.21 5.62
CA ALA A 161 7.88 12.15 6.59
C ALA A 161 8.02 12.62 8.05
N GLY A 162 8.51 13.83 8.32
CA GLY A 162 8.73 14.35 9.68
C GLY A 162 10.11 14.06 10.29
N LEU A 163 11.03 13.45 9.53
CA LEU A 163 12.40 13.18 9.98
C LEU A 163 13.29 14.43 10.03
N LEU A 164 12.90 15.48 9.30
CA LEU A 164 13.58 16.78 9.32
C LEU A 164 12.57 17.88 9.67
N GLU A 165 13.01 18.88 10.43
CA GLU A 165 12.19 20.05 10.77
C GLU A 165 11.94 20.95 9.56
N ARG A 166 12.94 21.06 8.69
CA ARG A 166 12.88 21.81 7.44
C ARG A 166 13.42 20.97 6.29
N PRO A 167 12.92 21.16 5.06
CA PRO A 167 13.49 20.48 3.92
C PRO A 167 14.91 21.03 3.69
N GLN A 168 15.89 20.12 3.62
CA GLN A 168 17.29 20.41 3.26
C GLN A 168 17.93 19.17 2.62
N PRO A 169 18.90 19.31 1.70
CA PRO A 169 19.58 18.15 1.11
C PRO A 169 20.25 17.27 2.17
N VAL A 170 20.02 15.96 2.11
CA VAL A 170 20.57 14.97 3.05
C VAL A 170 20.79 13.63 2.35
N ARG A 171 21.72 12.80 2.84
CA ARG A 171 21.84 11.41 2.37
C ARG A 171 21.03 10.48 3.27
N PRO A 172 20.51 9.36 2.75
CA PRO A 172 19.75 8.41 3.58
C PRO A 172 20.54 7.93 4.81
N ALA A 173 21.85 7.71 4.69
CA ALA A 173 22.70 7.27 5.78
C ALA A 173 22.76 8.26 6.95
N ASP A 174 22.64 9.56 6.68
CA ASP A 174 22.68 10.61 7.71
C ASP A 174 21.39 10.62 8.56
N LEU A 175 20.31 9.96 8.11
CA LEU A 175 19.02 9.88 8.82
C LEU A 175 18.91 8.66 9.75
N LEU A 176 19.80 7.67 9.60
CA LEU A 176 19.68 6.38 10.29
C LEU A 176 19.90 6.49 11.80
N ALA A 177 20.82 7.36 12.22
CA ALA A 177 21.19 7.51 13.63
C ALA A 177 20.04 8.04 14.50
N GLU A 178 19.10 8.78 13.91
CA GLU A 178 17.98 9.40 14.62
C GLU A 178 16.61 8.86 14.21
N TRP A 179 16.57 7.69 13.57
CA TRP A 179 15.34 7.06 13.12
C TRP A 179 14.46 6.66 14.30
N ASP A 180 13.21 7.13 14.30
CA ASP A 180 12.19 6.75 15.27
C ASP A 180 10.79 6.88 14.64
N TRP A 181 9.98 5.83 14.79
CA TRP A 181 8.57 5.81 14.38
C TRP A 181 7.75 6.95 15.00
N SER A 182 8.11 7.39 16.21
CA SER A 182 7.43 8.49 16.91
C SER A 182 7.53 9.83 16.17
N ARG A 183 8.57 10.01 15.33
CA ARG A 183 8.81 11.21 14.53
C ARG A 183 8.05 11.22 13.21
N ILE A 184 7.52 10.07 12.79
CA ILE A 184 6.86 9.96 11.49
C ILE A 184 5.52 10.71 11.52
N ARG A 185 5.35 11.63 10.58
CA ARG A 185 4.16 12.46 10.41
C ARG A 185 2.94 11.59 10.11
N ARG A 186 1.81 11.89 10.77
CA ARG A 186 0.53 11.19 10.59
C ARG A 186 -0.45 11.95 9.69
N GLU A 187 -0.13 13.21 9.38
CA GLU A 187 -0.89 14.06 8.49
C GLU A 187 -0.37 13.97 7.05
N ARG A 188 -1.28 14.19 6.08
CA ARG A 188 -0.92 14.25 4.67
C ARG A 188 -0.07 15.47 4.38
N VAL A 189 0.90 15.31 3.49
CA VAL A 189 1.72 16.41 2.97
C VAL A 189 1.24 16.83 1.61
N ILE A 190 1.05 18.14 1.44
CA ILE A 190 0.72 18.74 0.14
C ILE A 190 2.00 18.91 -0.65
N TRP A 191 2.03 18.33 -1.84
CA TRP A 191 3.06 18.54 -2.83
C TRP A 191 3.01 19.98 -3.36
N ASN A 192 4.12 20.69 -3.22
CA ASN A 192 4.34 21.99 -3.85
C ASN A 192 5.64 21.93 -4.66
N PRO A 193 5.59 21.99 -6.01
CA PRO A 193 6.78 21.90 -6.84
C PRO A 193 7.77 23.05 -6.62
N ALA A 194 7.31 24.22 -6.14
CA ALA A 194 8.18 25.36 -5.84
C ALA A 194 9.26 25.02 -4.81
N ILE A 195 9.00 24.07 -3.89
CA ILE A 195 9.95 23.65 -2.86
C ILE A 195 11.25 23.08 -3.47
N LEU A 196 11.18 22.47 -4.65
CA LEU A 196 12.37 21.90 -5.31
C LEU A 196 13.06 22.89 -6.26
N GLU A 197 12.34 23.91 -6.74
CA GLU A 197 12.91 24.97 -7.61
C GLU A 197 13.95 25.81 -6.87
N ASP A 198 13.73 26.07 -5.58
CA ASP A 198 14.67 26.82 -4.74
C ASP A 198 16.04 26.13 -4.63
N TRP A 199 16.11 24.82 -4.93
CA TRP A 199 17.30 23.98 -4.75
C TRP A 199 17.93 23.51 -6.06
N LYS A 200 17.54 24.15 -7.18
CA LYS A 200 18.23 24.02 -8.48
C LYS A 200 19.53 24.85 -8.55
N ARG A 201 19.89 25.58 -7.49
CA ARG A 201 21.12 26.40 -7.40
C ARG A 201 22.29 25.62 -6.81
#